data_AF-A0A955N1E7-F1
#
_entry.id   AF-A0A955N1E7-F1
#
_cell.length_a   1.000
_cell.length_b   1.000
_cell.length_c   1.000
_cell.angle_alpha   90.00
_cell.angle_beta   90.00
_cell.angle_gamma   90.00
#
_symmetry.space_group_name_H-M   'P 1'
#
loop_
_entity.id
_entity.type
_entity.pdbx_description
1 polymer ?
#
loop_
_entity_poly.entity_id
_entity_poly.type
_entity_poly.pdbx_seq_one_letter_code
_entity_poly.pdbx_strand_id
1 'polypeptide(L)'
;STGFIFPDNEPNRLRFKSWWRYVRIDQTLFFWILNSVTILLFIFASLAVLHPNGIVPEAGTLIWDMAAVLGNVWGPVGRVLFLVVGLVTLFSTQLTLVDGVSRSIADIIYTNFKGAQKRDLSWWYLLIAVTWMVVGCLITYFMEKNGVTDLGFLFNAAYMGGFAMAVYVPLTLYINLKHLPPCARPGKVCIFMMTVASMVYVGFAAACLYWEILG
;
A
#
# COMPACT_ATOMS: atom_id res chain seq x y z
N SER A 1 20.36 -16.91 2.55
CA SER A 1 21.17 -15.91 3.25
C SER A 1 20.72 -15.86 4.69
N THR A 2 21.59 -16.19 5.65
CA THR A 2 21.29 -16.00 7.08
C THR A 2 21.25 -14.50 7.34
N GLY A 3 20.11 -13.96 7.76
CA GLY A 3 19.96 -12.54 8.06
C GLY A 3 21.07 -12.05 9.00
N PHE A 4 21.57 -10.84 8.77
CA PHE A 4 22.61 -10.26 9.61
C PHE A 4 21.99 -9.79 10.93
N ILE A 5 22.30 -10.51 12.01
CA ILE A 5 21.91 -10.12 13.37
C ILE A 5 23.10 -9.34 13.96
N PHE A 6 22.87 -8.10 14.38
CA PHE A 6 23.92 -7.31 15.01
C PHE A 6 24.35 -7.98 16.33
N PRO A 7 25.66 -8.02 16.64
CA PRO A 7 26.14 -8.56 17.90
C PRO A 7 25.58 -7.73 19.05
N ASP A 8 25.12 -8.44 20.08
CA ASP A 8 24.31 -7.91 21.17
C ASP A 8 25.16 -7.19 22.23
N ASN A 9 25.80 -6.10 21.82
CA ASN A 9 26.65 -5.27 22.66
C ASN A 9 25.88 -4.02 23.14
N GLU A 10 26.15 -3.52 24.35
CA GLU A 10 25.55 -2.27 24.86
C GLU A 10 25.55 -1.09 23.87
N PRO A 11 26.66 -0.75 23.18
CA PRO A 11 26.67 0.36 22.23
C PRO A 11 25.74 0.13 21.04
N ASN A 12 25.59 -1.12 20.58
CA ASN A 12 24.69 -1.47 19.48
C ASN A 12 23.22 -1.38 19.90
N ARG A 13 22.90 -1.76 21.14
CA ARG A 13 21.56 -1.62 21.71
C ARG A 13 21.13 -0.15 21.81
N LEU A 14 22.04 0.74 22.22
CA LEU A 14 21.77 2.18 22.29
C LEU A 14 21.53 2.77 20.89
N ARG A 15 22.37 2.40 19.91
CA ARG A 15 22.19 2.83 18.51
C ARG A 15 20.86 2.35 17.92
N PHE A 16 20.48 1.10 18.17
CA PHE A 16 19.20 0.54 17.72
C PHE A 16 18.02 1.30 18.35
N LYS A 17 18.05 1.60 19.65
CA LYS A 17 16.99 2.37 20.32
C LYS A 17 16.86 3.78 19.75
N SER A 18 17.98 4.46 19.48
CA SER A 18 17.98 5.79 18.87
C SER A 18 17.40 5.74 17.45
N TRP A 19 17.88 4.82 16.61
CA TRP A 19 17.34 4.60 15.27
C TRP A 19 15.83 4.29 15.30
N TRP A 20 15.41 3.37 16.17
CA TRP A 20 14.00 3.00 16.33
C TRP A 20 13.12 4.16 16.82
N ARG A 21 13.67 5.10 17.58
CA ARG A 21 12.96 6.34 17.94
C ARG A 21 12.71 7.21 16.70
N TYR A 22 13.72 7.41 15.86
CA TYR A 22 13.55 8.17 14.61
C TYR A 22 12.55 7.51 13.67
N VAL A 23 12.64 6.20 13.47
CA VAL A 23 11.69 5.44 12.63
C VAL A 23 10.26 5.59 13.15
N ARG A 24 10.04 5.45 14.47
CA ARG A 24 8.70 5.64 15.04
C ARG A 24 8.16 7.05 14.84
N ILE A 25 9.00 8.06 15.02
CA ILE A 25 8.59 9.46 14.81
C ILE A 25 8.23 9.69 13.34
N ASP A 26 9.07 9.23 12.42
CA ASP A 26 8.85 9.34 10.98
C ASP A 26 7.53 8.69 10.56
N GLN A 27 7.33 7.43 10.95
CA GLN A 27 6.09 6.70 10.65
C GLN A 27 4.85 7.33 11.30
N THR A 28 4.96 7.82 12.55
CA THR A 28 3.81 8.43 13.23
C THR A 28 3.45 9.78 12.62
N LEU A 29 4.44 10.63 12.34
CA LEU A 29 4.19 11.98 11.82
C LEU A 29 3.79 11.95 10.35
N PHE A 30 4.59 11.29 9.50
CA PHE A 30 4.36 11.32 8.05
C PHE A 30 3.34 10.29 7.60
N PHE A 31 3.42 9.05 8.09
CA PHE A 31 2.51 8.01 7.60
C PHE A 31 1.13 8.08 8.27
N TRP A 32 1.06 8.37 9.58
CA TRP A 32 -0.23 8.40 10.27
C TRP A 32 -0.87 9.78 10.30
N ILE A 33 -0.20 10.81 10.85
CA ILE A 33 -0.82 12.13 11.02
C ILE A 33 -1.03 12.82 9.68
N LEU A 34 0.03 12.98 8.87
CA LEU A 34 -0.07 13.71 7.60
C LEU A 34 -1.08 13.03 6.66
N ASN A 35 -1.04 11.70 6.54
CA ASN A 35 -2.00 10.96 5.73
C ASN A 35 -3.44 11.14 6.24
N SER A 36 -3.68 11.03 7.55
CA SER A 36 -5.00 11.25 8.13
C SER A 36 -5.52 12.66 7.86
N VAL A 37 -4.66 13.68 8.00
CA VAL A 37 -5.01 15.07 7.68
C VAL A 37 -5.34 15.21 6.19
N THR A 38 -4.55 14.63 5.30
CA THR A 38 -4.81 14.65 3.86
C THR A 38 -6.14 13.98 3.51
N ILE A 39 -6.44 12.79 4.08
CA ILE A 39 -7.73 12.12 3.89
C ILE A 39 -8.89 13.00 4.39
N LEU A 40 -8.76 13.60 5.58
CA LEU A 40 -9.79 14.50 6.11
C LEU A 40 -9.99 15.73 5.23
N LEU A 41 -8.92 16.30 4.68
CA LEU A 41 -8.98 17.40 3.73
C LEU A 41 -9.66 16.97 2.42
N PHE A 42 -9.40 15.76 1.92
CA PHE A 42 -10.09 15.23 0.74
C PHE A 42 -11.58 14.97 1.01
N ILE A 43 -11.93 14.44 2.18
CA ILE A 43 -13.33 14.27 2.59
C ILE A 43 -14.02 15.63 2.70
N PHE A 44 -13.37 16.61 3.33
CA PHE A 44 -13.91 17.96 3.45
C PHE A 44 -14.02 18.66 2.10
N ALA A 45 -13.01 18.55 1.24
CA ALA A 45 -13.04 19.09 -0.11
C ALA A 45 -14.18 18.45 -0.90
N SER A 46 -14.31 17.11 -0.84
CA SER A 46 -15.41 16.40 -1.48
C SER A 46 -16.77 16.88 -0.99
N LEU A 47 -16.97 17.00 0.32
CA LEU A 47 -18.21 17.54 0.90
C LEU A 47 -18.46 18.99 0.49
N ALA A 48 -17.50 19.89 0.62
CA ALA A 48 -17.66 21.30 0.31
C ALA A 48 -17.93 21.57 -1.18
N VAL A 49 -17.41 20.69 -2.04
CA VAL A 49 -17.44 20.86 -3.50
C VAL A 49 -18.59 20.10 -4.16
N LEU A 50 -18.91 18.89 -3.69
CA LEU A 50 -19.90 18.01 -4.32
C LEU A 50 -21.27 18.09 -3.66
N HIS A 51 -21.34 18.30 -2.35
CA HIS A 51 -22.61 18.41 -1.63
C HIS A 51 -23.51 19.57 -2.12
N PRO A 52 -22.99 20.76 -2.48
CA PRO A 52 -23.84 21.82 -3.04
C PRO A 52 -24.37 21.51 -4.44
N ASN A 53 -23.72 20.62 -5.19
CA ASN A 53 -24.10 20.27 -6.55
C ASN A 53 -24.95 18.98 -6.63
N GLY A 54 -25.15 18.27 -5.51
CA GLY A 54 -25.92 17.02 -5.48
C GLY A 54 -25.29 15.87 -6.28
N ILE A 55 -24.01 16.00 -6.66
CA ILE A 55 -23.31 15.01 -7.50
C ILE A 55 -22.78 13.91 -6.58
N VAL A 56 -23.25 12.68 -6.78
CA VAL A 56 -22.62 11.48 -6.26
C VAL A 56 -21.65 11.01 -7.35
N PRO A 57 -20.31 11.15 -7.19
CA PRO A 57 -19.37 10.75 -8.22
C PRO A 57 -19.41 9.25 -8.43
N GLU A 58 -19.38 8.83 -9.68
CA GLU A 58 -19.02 7.47 -10.01
C GLU A 58 -17.49 7.31 -9.90
N ALA A 59 -17.03 6.11 -9.54
CA ALA A 59 -15.64 5.84 -9.17
C ALA A 59 -14.59 6.16 -10.27
N GLY A 60 -15.02 6.28 -11.53
CA GLY A 60 -14.17 6.68 -12.66
C GLY A 60 -14.18 8.18 -12.98
N THR A 61 -15.20 8.91 -12.55
CA THR A 61 -15.33 10.35 -12.84
C THR A 61 -14.83 11.23 -11.71
N LEU A 62 -14.55 10.67 -10.52
CA LEU A 62 -14.14 11.46 -9.33
C LEU A 62 -13.02 12.47 -9.61
N ILE A 63 -11.97 12.07 -10.33
CA ILE A 63 -10.84 12.96 -10.66
C ILE A 63 -11.29 14.06 -11.63
N TRP A 64 -12.14 13.71 -12.60
CA TRP A 64 -12.68 14.63 -13.57
C TRP A 64 -13.68 15.61 -12.97
N ASP A 65 -14.55 15.13 -12.08
CA ASP A 65 -15.54 15.93 -11.36
C ASP A 65 -14.83 16.89 -10.41
N MET A 66 -13.81 16.42 -9.69
CA MET A 66 -12.98 17.28 -8.85
C MET A 66 -12.21 18.33 -9.68
N ALA A 67 -11.68 17.95 -10.84
CA ALA A 67 -11.01 18.88 -11.77
C ALA A 67 -11.99 19.90 -12.38
N ALA A 68 -13.21 19.48 -12.70
CA ALA A 68 -14.25 20.34 -13.28
C ALA A 68 -14.71 21.38 -12.27
N VAL A 69 -14.95 20.99 -11.01
CA VAL A 69 -15.35 21.96 -9.99
C VAL A 69 -14.19 22.87 -9.60
N LEU A 70 -12.96 22.37 -9.51
CA LEU A 70 -11.81 23.25 -9.30
C LEU A 70 -11.63 24.23 -10.47
N GLY A 71 -11.95 23.79 -11.69
CA GLY A 71 -12.03 24.64 -12.88
C GLY A 71 -13.09 25.73 -12.80
N ASN A 72 -14.19 25.52 -12.08
CA ASN A 72 -15.21 26.56 -11.84
C ASN A 72 -14.74 27.61 -10.83
N VAL A 73 -13.87 27.25 -9.87
CA VAL A 73 -13.37 28.18 -8.85
C VAL A 73 -12.12 28.95 -9.33
N TRP A 74 -11.19 28.27 -10.00
CA TRP A 74 -9.89 28.82 -10.43
C TRP A 74 -9.76 29.04 -11.94
N GLY A 75 -10.82 28.77 -12.70
CA GLY A 75 -10.82 28.86 -14.17
C GLY A 75 -10.11 27.69 -14.87
N PRO A 76 -9.96 27.77 -16.21
CA PRO A 76 -9.40 26.68 -17.02
C PRO A 76 -7.99 26.25 -16.62
N VAL A 77 -7.19 27.19 -16.11
CA VAL A 77 -5.81 26.95 -15.67
C VAL A 77 -5.78 26.05 -14.43
N GLY A 78 -6.69 26.28 -13.47
CA GLY A 78 -6.80 25.45 -12.25
C GLY A 78 -7.13 23.99 -12.56
N ARG A 79 -8.00 23.76 -13.56
CA ARG A 79 -8.34 22.42 -14.04
C ARG A 79 -7.14 21.68 -14.63
N VAL A 80 -6.38 22.33 -15.52
CA VAL A 80 -5.21 21.71 -16.15
C VAL A 80 -4.13 21.41 -15.12
N LEU A 81 -3.84 22.35 -14.22
CA LEU A 81 -2.86 22.14 -13.15
C LEU A 81 -3.23 20.96 -12.25
N PHE A 82 -4.50 20.87 -11.85
CA PHE A 82 -4.97 19.76 -11.03
C PHE A 82 -4.81 18.40 -11.72
N LEU A 83 -5.15 18.31 -13.01
CA LEU A 83 -4.98 17.07 -13.78
C LEU A 83 -3.50 16.69 -13.94
N VAL A 84 -2.62 17.65 -14.22
CA VAL A 84 -1.17 17.39 -14.35
C VAL A 84 -0.58 16.94 -13.01
N VAL A 85 -0.91 17.63 -11.91
CA VAL A 85 -0.42 17.26 -10.57
C VAL A 85 -0.95 15.88 -10.17
N GLY A 86 -2.23 15.60 -10.45
CA GLY A 86 -2.83 14.29 -10.21
C GLY A 86 -2.13 13.18 -10.99
N LEU A 87 -1.85 13.40 -12.29
CA LEU A 87 -1.12 12.45 -13.12
C LEU A 87 0.29 12.19 -12.59
N VAL A 88 1.05 13.24 -12.26
CA VAL A 88 2.43 13.09 -11.74
C VAL A 88 2.44 12.38 -10.39
N THR A 89 1.49 12.68 -9.51
CA THR A 89 1.38 12.06 -8.18
C THR A 89 0.99 10.58 -8.28
N LEU A 90 0.02 10.23 -9.12
CA LEU A 90 -0.37 8.84 -9.35
C LEU A 90 0.76 8.06 -10.03
N PHE A 91 1.40 8.64 -11.03
CA PHE A 91 2.49 7.99 -11.75
C PHE A 91 3.71 7.74 -10.86
N SER A 92 4.11 8.71 -10.04
CA SER A 92 5.22 8.54 -9.09
C SER A 92 4.94 7.45 -8.04
N THR A 93 3.69 7.35 -7.58
CA THR A 93 3.27 6.28 -6.66
C THR A 93 3.37 4.91 -7.34
N GLN A 94 2.88 4.80 -8.58
CA GLN A 94 2.99 3.55 -9.34
C GLN A 94 4.45 3.14 -9.59
N LEU A 95 5.31 4.09 -10.00
CA LEU A 95 6.74 3.81 -10.18
C LEU A 95 7.41 3.30 -8.90
N THR A 96 7.08 3.91 -7.75
CA THR A 96 7.61 3.50 -6.45
C THR A 96 7.19 2.07 -6.09
N LEU A 97 5.95 1.69 -6.39
CA LEU A 97 5.44 0.34 -6.17
C LEU A 97 6.13 -0.68 -7.08
N VAL A 98 6.22 -0.39 -8.38
CA VAL A 98 6.90 -1.29 -9.33
C VAL A 98 8.35 -1.50 -8.94
N ASP A 99 9.07 -0.43 -8.58
CA ASP A 99 10.46 -0.53 -8.15
C ASP A 99 10.61 -1.40 -6.89
N GLY A 100 9.82 -1.12 -5.85
CA GLY A 100 9.89 -1.82 -4.57
C GLY A 100 9.55 -3.30 -4.67
N VAL A 101 8.50 -3.65 -5.42
CA VAL A 101 8.09 -5.05 -5.62
C VAL A 101 9.08 -5.79 -6.49
N SER A 102 9.53 -5.19 -7.59
CA SER A 102 10.47 -5.83 -8.52
C SER A 102 11.80 -6.13 -7.84
N ARG A 103 12.31 -5.19 -7.04
CA ARG A 103 13.53 -5.39 -6.26
C ARG A 103 13.37 -6.48 -5.20
N SER A 104 12.26 -6.45 -4.46
CA SER A 104 12.00 -7.43 -3.40
C SER A 104 11.89 -8.85 -3.96
N ILE A 105 11.16 -9.03 -5.06
CA ILE A 105 11.02 -10.35 -5.71
C ILE A 105 12.33 -10.77 -6.36
N ALA A 106 13.06 -9.86 -7.01
CA ALA A 106 14.37 -10.16 -7.60
C ALA A 106 15.35 -10.66 -6.53
N ASP A 107 15.40 -9.99 -5.39
CA ASP A 107 16.25 -10.38 -4.26
C ASP A 107 15.86 -11.76 -3.70
N ILE A 108 14.56 -12.05 -3.56
CA ILE A 108 14.05 -13.36 -3.11
C ILE A 108 14.45 -14.47 -4.09
N ILE A 109 14.23 -14.26 -5.39
CA ILE A 109 14.55 -15.24 -6.43
C ILE A 109 16.06 -15.50 -6.46
N TYR A 110 16.86 -14.44 -6.44
CA TYR A 110 18.32 -14.52 -6.48
C TYR A 110 18.91 -15.21 -5.23
N THR A 111 18.34 -14.97 -4.05
CA THR A 111 18.83 -15.59 -2.80
C THR A 111 18.35 -17.02 -2.57
N ASN A 112 17.16 -17.40 -3.07
CA ASN A 112 16.58 -18.72 -2.80
C ASN A 112 16.93 -19.75 -3.90
N PHE A 113 17.12 -19.32 -5.15
CA PHE A 113 17.45 -20.22 -6.26
C PHE A 113 18.92 -20.07 -6.69
N LYS A 114 19.74 -21.09 -6.40
CA LYS A 114 21.14 -21.15 -6.88
C LYS A 114 21.25 -21.07 -8.41
N GLY A 115 20.21 -21.51 -9.15
CA GLY A 115 20.14 -21.38 -10.60
C GLY A 115 19.89 -19.94 -11.09
N ALA A 116 19.23 -19.11 -10.28
CA ALA A 116 18.96 -17.71 -10.61
C ALA A 116 20.20 -16.82 -10.47
N GLN A 117 21.19 -17.24 -9.68
CA GLN A 117 22.49 -16.57 -9.52
C GLN A 117 23.39 -16.63 -10.76
N LYS A 118 22.98 -17.38 -11.79
CA LYS A 118 23.68 -17.43 -13.09
C LYS A 118 23.42 -16.19 -13.95
N ARG A 119 22.46 -15.33 -13.58
CA ARG A 119 22.12 -14.08 -14.26
C ARG A 119 22.23 -12.92 -13.28
N ASP A 120 22.55 -11.74 -13.80
CA ASP A 120 22.63 -10.52 -13.00
C ASP A 120 21.29 -10.20 -12.34
N LEU A 121 21.34 -9.67 -11.12
CA LEU A 121 20.17 -9.22 -10.37
C LEU A 121 19.37 -8.17 -11.16
N SER A 122 20.04 -7.31 -11.92
CA SER A 122 19.42 -6.31 -12.79
C SER A 122 18.53 -6.92 -13.88
N TRP A 123 18.88 -8.12 -14.37
CA TRP A 123 18.06 -8.81 -15.36
C TRP A 123 16.76 -9.33 -14.74
N TRP A 124 16.83 -9.90 -13.54
CA TRP A 124 15.65 -10.33 -12.79
C TRP A 124 14.76 -9.15 -12.41
N TYR A 125 15.36 -8.05 -11.95
CA TYR A 125 14.64 -6.81 -11.67
C TYR A 125 13.87 -6.31 -12.91
N LEU A 126 14.54 -6.20 -14.06
CA LEU A 126 13.89 -5.74 -15.30
C LEU A 126 12.78 -6.69 -15.76
N LEU A 127 13.01 -8.00 -15.69
CA LEU A 127 11.99 -8.99 -16.04
C LEU A 127 10.75 -8.83 -15.17
N ILE A 128 10.92 -8.74 -13.85
CA ILE A 128 9.78 -8.62 -12.92
C ILE A 128 9.08 -7.28 -13.10
N ALA A 129 9.81 -6.18 -13.28
CA ALA A 129 9.24 -4.86 -13.50
C ALA A 129 8.39 -4.81 -14.78
N VAL A 130 8.92 -5.33 -15.89
CA VAL A 130 8.18 -5.40 -17.16
C VAL A 130 6.98 -6.34 -17.03
N THR A 131 7.16 -7.50 -16.39
CA THR A 131 6.05 -8.44 -16.18
C THR A 131 4.95 -7.82 -15.34
N TRP A 132 5.29 -7.08 -14.27
CA TRP A 132 4.33 -6.37 -13.43
C TRP A 132 3.53 -5.33 -14.23
N MET A 133 4.20 -4.53 -15.06
CA MET A 133 3.54 -3.55 -15.94
C MET A 133 2.61 -4.23 -16.95
N VAL A 134 3.08 -5.28 -17.63
CA VAL A 134 2.30 -6.01 -18.64
C VAL A 134 1.08 -6.67 -18.00
N VAL A 135 1.25 -7.35 -16.86
CA VAL A 135 0.14 -7.99 -16.13
C VAL A 135 -0.86 -6.95 -15.67
N GLY A 136 -0.41 -5.81 -15.14
CA GLY A 136 -1.29 -4.70 -14.77
C GLY A 136 -2.14 -4.21 -15.94
N CYS A 137 -1.52 -3.92 -17.09
CA CYS A 137 -2.22 -3.49 -18.29
C CYS A 137 -3.20 -4.55 -18.81
N LEU A 138 -2.81 -5.83 -18.80
CA LEU A 138 -3.67 -6.93 -19.25
C LEU A 138 -4.89 -7.11 -18.35
N ILE A 139 -4.72 -7.01 -17.03
CA ILE A 139 -5.83 -7.09 -16.06
C ILE A 139 -6.81 -5.94 -16.32
N THR A 140 -6.32 -4.70 -16.44
CA THR A 140 -7.18 -3.54 -16.72
C THR A 140 -7.93 -3.71 -18.04
N TYR A 141 -7.24 -4.13 -19.11
CA TYR A 141 -7.86 -4.38 -20.42
C TYR A 141 -8.94 -5.47 -20.36
N PHE A 142 -8.68 -6.58 -19.67
CA PHE A 142 -9.66 -7.67 -19.54
C PHE A 142 -10.88 -7.24 -18.73
N MET A 143 -10.69 -6.45 -17.67
CA MET A 143 -11.78 -5.91 -16.85
C MET A 143 -12.66 -4.93 -17.62
N GLU A 144 -12.06 -4.02 -18.40
CA GLU A 144 -12.79 -3.07 -19.25
C GLU A 144 -13.63 -3.82 -20.31
N LYS A 145 -13.06 -4.86 -20.93
CA LYS A 145 -13.78 -5.70 -21.90
C LYS A 145 -14.97 -6.45 -21.28
N ASN A 146 -14.86 -6.83 -20.01
CA ASN A 146 -15.93 -7.53 -19.29
C ASN A 146 -17.00 -6.58 -18.72
N GLY A 147 -16.87 -5.27 -18.94
CA GLY A 147 -17.87 -4.28 -18.51
C GLY A 147 -17.99 -4.14 -16.98
N VAL A 148 -16.96 -4.51 -16.23
CA VAL A 148 -16.95 -4.33 -14.76
C VAL A 148 -16.88 -2.83 -14.46
N THR A 149 -17.85 -2.32 -13.70
CA THR A 149 -17.84 -0.92 -13.25
C THR A 149 -16.57 -0.60 -12.46
N ASP A 150 -15.98 0.58 -12.66
CA ASP A 150 -14.76 1.04 -11.96
C ASP A 150 -14.85 0.90 -10.43
N LEU A 151 -16.05 1.07 -9.89
CA LEU A 151 -16.34 0.90 -8.47
C LEU A 151 -16.18 -0.56 -8.02
N GLY A 152 -16.65 -1.50 -8.83
CA GLY A 152 -16.46 -2.94 -8.61
C GLY A 152 -14.99 -3.33 -8.65
N PHE A 153 -14.20 -2.72 -9.54
CA PHE A 153 -12.75 -2.91 -9.56
C PHE A 153 -12.07 -2.41 -8.28
N LEU A 154 -12.39 -1.20 -7.84
CA LEU A 154 -11.82 -0.62 -6.62
C LEU A 154 -12.20 -1.44 -5.38
N PHE A 155 -13.46 -1.85 -5.26
CA PHE A 155 -13.89 -2.71 -4.16
C PHE A 155 -13.22 -4.08 -4.20
N ASN A 156 -13.15 -4.73 -5.37
CA ASN A 156 -12.49 -6.03 -5.49
C ASN A 156 -10.99 -5.94 -5.14
N ALA A 157 -10.31 -4.88 -5.58
CA ALA A 157 -8.93 -4.61 -5.19
C ALA A 157 -8.78 -4.41 -3.67
N ALA A 158 -9.70 -3.67 -3.05
CA ALA A 158 -9.73 -3.48 -1.60
C ALA A 158 -9.99 -4.80 -0.84
N TYR A 159 -10.90 -5.64 -1.34
CA TYR A 159 -11.16 -6.96 -0.78
C TYR A 159 -9.91 -7.85 -0.83
N MET A 160 -9.26 -7.97 -1.99
CA MET A 160 -8.00 -8.71 -2.14
C MET A 160 -6.91 -8.18 -1.19
N GLY A 161 -6.79 -6.87 -1.05
CA GLY A 161 -5.89 -6.23 -0.09
C GLY A 161 -6.20 -6.62 1.37
N GLY A 162 -7.48 -6.66 1.74
CA GLY A 162 -7.93 -7.10 3.05
C GLY A 162 -7.57 -8.56 3.35
N PHE A 163 -7.77 -9.46 2.39
CA PHE A 163 -7.35 -10.86 2.51
C PHE A 163 -5.83 -11.01 2.65
N ALA A 164 -5.07 -10.27 1.84
CA ALA A 164 -3.61 -10.26 1.95
C ALA A 164 -3.15 -9.79 3.34
N MET A 165 -3.78 -8.75 3.90
CA MET A 165 -3.50 -8.25 5.24
C MET A 165 -3.88 -9.27 6.34
N ALA A 166 -4.96 -10.03 6.17
CA ALA A 166 -5.38 -11.07 7.11
C ALA A 166 -4.32 -12.18 7.26
N VAL A 167 -3.54 -12.46 6.20
CA VAL A 167 -2.42 -13.41 6.25
C VAL A 167 -1.13 -12.71 6.72
N TYR A 168 -0.85 -11.53 6.19
CA TYR A 168 0.41 -10.82 6.40
C TYR A 168 0.60 -10.32 7.84
N VAL A 169 -0.43 -9.75 8.45
CA VAL A 169 -0.38 -9.18 9.81
C VAL A 169 -0.02 -10.24 10.88
N PRO A 170 -0.71 -11.40 10.98
CA PRO A 170 -0.34 -12.43 11.95
C PRO A 170 1.03 -13.04 11.67
N LEU A 171 1.38 -13.26 10.40
CA LEU A 171 2.68 -13.80 10.01
C LEU A 171 3.82 -12.85 10.42
N THR A 172 3.63 -11.55 10.22
CA THR A 172 4.58 -10.52 10.63
C THR A 172 4.75 -10.52 12.16
N LEU A 173 3.66 -10.62 12.91
CA LEU A 173 3.73 -10.72 14.37
C LEU A 173 4.48 -11.99 14.82
N TYR A 174 4.21 -13.14 14.19
CA TYR A 174 4.88 -14.41 14.46
C TYR A 174 6.39 -14.32 14.19
N ILE A 175 6.79 -13.81 13.02
CA ILE A 175 8.20 -13.62 12.66
C ILE A 175 8.86 -12.67 13.66
N ASN A 176 8.17 -11.59 14.04
CA ASN A 176 8.70 -10.61 14.96
C ASN A 176 8.96 -11.16 16.37
N LEU A 177 8.14 -12.10 16.83
CA LEU A 177 8.31 -12.73 18.14
C LEU A 177 9.35 -13.85 18.12
N LYS A 178 9.42 -14.61 17.01
CA LYS A 178 10.27 -15.80 16.90
C LYS A 178 11.71 -15.48 16.51
N HIS A 179 11.93 -14.55 15.56
CA HIS A 179 13.24 -14.35 14.96
C HIS A 179 13.97 -13.09 15.45
N LEU A 180 13.29 -12.13 16.10
CA LEU A 180 13.99 -10.96 16.65
C LEU A 180 14.66 -11.26 18.00
N PRO A 181 15.88 -10.72 18.21
CA PRO A 181 16.56 -10.78 19.50
C PRO A 181 15.73 -10.06 20.57
N PRO A 182 15.80 -10.49 21.84
CA PRO A 182 14.97 -9.95 22.93
C PRO A 182 14.99 -8.43 23.05
N CYS A 183 16.10 -7.80 22.69
CA CYS A 183 16.35 -6.35 22.74
C CYS A 183 15.53 -5.55 21.72
N ALA A 184 15.11 -6.18 20.64
CA ALA A 184 14.41 -5.56 19.52
C ALA A 184 12.95 -6.05 19.40
N ARG A 185 12.49 -6.91 20.32
CA ARG A 185 11.12 -7.42 20.31
C ARG A 185 10.11 -6.28 20.51
N PRO A 186 8.94 -6.36 19.85
CA PRO A 186 7.88 -5.40 20.07
C PRO A 186 7.43 -5.40 21.53
N GLY A 187 7.10 -4.22 22.06
CA GLY A 187 6.56 -4.08 23.41
C GLY A 187 5.19 -4.74 23.55
N LYS A 188 4.77 -5.04 24.79
CA LYS A 188 3.49 -5.70 25.09
C LYS A 188 2.28 -4.98 24.49
N VAL A 189 2.29 -3.65 24.46
CA VAL A 189 1.24 -2.83 23.85
C VAL A 189 1.18 -3.04 22.34
N CYS A 190 2.32 -3.04 21.65
CA CYS A 190 2.39 -3.28 20.21
C CYS A 190 1.89 -4.68 19.85
N ILE A 191 2.26 -5.69 20.65
CA ILE A 191 1.76 -7.07 20.46
C ILE A 191 0.24 -7.09 20.60
N PHE A 192 -0.31 -6.49 21.67
CA PHE A 192 -1.76 -6.43 21.86
C PHE A 192 -2.47 -5.75 20.68
N MET A 193 -2.00 -4.58 20.24
CA MET A 193 -2.58 -3.87 19.10
C MET A 193 -2.49 -4.68 17.81
N MET A 194 -1.36 -5.35 17.54
CA MET A 194 -1.21 -6.20 16.35
C MET A 194 -2.12 -7.44 16.40
N THR A 195 -2.31 -8.04 17.58
CA THR A 195 -3.24 -9.16 17.75
C THR A 195 -4.68 -8.71 17.49
N VAL A 196 -5.08 -7.55 18.02
CA VAL A 196 -6.42 -6.98 17.73
C VAL A 196 -6.57 -6.70 16.24
N ALA A 197 -5.60 -6.06 15.59
CA ALA A 197 -5.63 -5.81 14.15
C ALA A 197 -5.72 -7.11 13.35
N SER A 198 -4.96 -8.14 13.73
CA SER A 198 -5.03 -9.46 13.10
C SER A 198 -6.43 -10.09 13.25
N MET A 199 -7.05 -10.00 14.43
CA MET A 199 -8.41 -10.51 14.64
C MET A 199 -9.42 -9.77 13.76
N VAL A 200 -9.28 -8.45 13.61
CA VAL A 200 -10.17 -7.65 12.75
C VAL A 200 -10.01 -8.06 11.28
N TYR A 201 -8.79 -8.16 10.75
CA TYR A 201 -8.58 -8.54 9.35
C TYR A 201 -9.01 -9.98 9.05
N VAL A 202 -8.74 -10.92 9.97
CA VAL A 202 -9.20 -12.31 9.82
C VAL A 202 -10.73 -12.39 9.92
N GLY A 203 -11.34 -11.63 10.83
CA GLY A 203 -12.80 -11.52 10.93
C GLY A 203 -13.43 -10.94 9.66
N PHE A 204 -12.82 -9.91 9.08
CA PHE A 204 -13.25 -9.32 7.81
C PHE A 204 -13.15 -10.35 6.67
N ALA A 205 -12.02 -11.03 6.53
CA ALA A 205 -11.81 -12.07 5.52
C ALA A 205 -12.84 -13.22 5.65
N ALA A 206 -13.11 -13.68 6.87
CA ALA A 206 -14.11 -14.71 7.14
C ALA A 206 -15.54 -14.24 6.82
N ALA A 207 -15.88 -12.99 7.15
CA ALA A 207 -17.18 -12.39 6.83
C ALA A 207 -17.38 -12.25 5.31
N CYS A 208 -16.34 -11.86 4.57
CA CYS A 208 -16.39 -11.79 3.11
C CYS A 208 -16.62 -13.17 2.48
N LEU A 209 -15.87 -14.19 2.91
CA LEU A 209 -16.07 -15.57 2.42
C LEU A 209 -17.47 -16.10 2.75
N TYR A 210 -17.99 -15.79 3.95
CA TYR A 210 -19.34 -16.16 4.33
C TYR A 210 -20.39 -15.52 3.41
N TRP A 211 -20.21 -14.23 3.08
CA TRP A 211 -21.11 -13.50 2.18
C TRP A 211 -21.09 -14.07 0.76
N GLU A 212 -19.92 -14.47 0.26
CA GLU A 212 -19.75 -14.99 -1.10
C GLU A 212 -20.23 -16.44 -1.26
N ILE A 213 -20.30 -17.21 -0.17
CA ILE A 213 -20.78 -18.61 -0.18
C ILE A 213 -22.31 -18.70 0.01
N LEU A 214 -22.94 -17.72 0.68
CA LEU A 214 -24.38 -17.73 1.01
C LEU A 214 -25.24 -16.77 0.18
N GLY A 215 -24.63 -15.82 -0.54
CA GLY A 215 -25.29 -14.93 -1.49
C GLY A 215 -25.29 -15.49 -2.91
#